data_AF-D0N263-F1
#
_entry.id   AF-D0N263-F1
#
_cell.length_a   1.000
_cell.length_b   1.000
_cell.length_c   1.000
_cell.angle_alpha   90.00
_cell.angle_beta   90.00
_cell.angle_gamma   90.00
#
_symmetry.space_group_name_H-M   'P 1'
#
loop_
_entity.id
_entity.type
_entity.pdbx_description
1 polymer ?
#
loop_
_entity_poly.entity_id
_entity_poly.type
_entity_poly.pdbx_seq_one_letter_code
_entity_poly.pdbx_strand_id
1 'polypeptide(L)'
;MKLKSYTKMVIQWSCDTCKRECIPVREESRCLCGHRYKEHPSSVSDPRVKSPKGFRAFACTSARCSCRAFFYVVAEGAWILRCRCKHRHTNHDPGSKPFVCKRPKCGCQGFDSPWVCNCDHPWGAHRQHLVEKKFDPLQMLQAQLTAPELNTVHRTDLLASPLNLRL
;
A
#
# COMPACT_ATOMS: atom_id res chain seq x y z
N MET A 1 23.74 -18.37 -6.73
CA MET A 1 22.62 -18.04 -7.65
C MET A 1 22.89 -16.67 -8.26
N LYS A 2 22.88 -16.51 -9.59
CA LYS A 2 23.00 -15.18 -10.23
C LYS A 2 21.65 -14.46 -10.09
N LEU A 3 21.61 -13.39 -9.30
CA LEU A 3 20.44 -12.51 -9.22
C LEU A 3 20.31 -11.78 -10.57
N LYS A 4 19.33 -12.17 -11.38
CA LYS A 4 19.08 -11.53 -12.67
C LYS A 4 18.14 -10.35 -12.48
N SER A 5 18.42 -9.27 -13.21
CA SER A 5 17.47 -8.18 -13.43
C SER A 5 16.16 -8.75 -13.99
N TYR A 6 15.02 -8.26 -13.52
CA TYR A 6 13.71 -8.65 -14.02
C TYR A 6 12.75 -7.47 -13.98
N THR A 7 11.73 -7.54 -14.81
CA THR A 7 10.70 -6.50 -14.90
C THR A 7 9.38 -7.06 -14.40
N LYS A 8 8.63 -6.26 -13.64
CA LYS A 8 7.35 -6.67 -13.07
C LYS A 8 6.36 -5.52 -13.08
N MET A 9 5.11 -5.84 -13.46
CA MET A 9 3.98 -4.95 -13.25
C MET A 9 3.68 -4.80 -11.76
N VAL A 10 3.67 -3.56 -11.28
CA VAL A 10 3.39 -3.23 -9.89
C VAL A 10 2.38 -2.09 -9.78
N ILE A 11 1.79 -1.97 -8.60
CA ILE A 11 0.97 -0.82 -8.23
C ILE A 11 1.89 0.28 -7.69
N GLN A 12 1.84 1.47 -8.26
CA GLN A 12 2.45 2.68 -7.73
C GLN A 12 1.35 3.59 -7.18
N TRP A 13 1.56 4.20 -6.01
CA TRP A 13 0.65 5.16 -5.43
C TRP A 13 1.32 6.55 -5.37
N SER A 14 0.80 7.48 -6.15
CA SER A 14 1.41 8.79 -6.38
C SER A 14 0.43 9.92 -6.18
N CYS A 15 0.95 11.10 -5.84
CA CYS A 15 0.18 12.33 -5.77
C CYS A 15 0.15 13.01 -7.15
N ASP A 16 -1.03 13.33 -7.63
CA ASP A 16 -1.22 14.07 -8.89
C ASP A 16 -0.77 15.53 -8.77
N THR A 17 -0.68 16.09 -7.55
CA THR A 17 -0.25 17.47 -7.34
C THR A 17 1.26 17.59 -7.26
N CYS A 18 1.93 16.86 -6.36
CA CYS A 18 3.39 16.94 -6.22
C CYS A 18 4.17 15.98 -7.13
N LYS A 19 3.48 15.15 -7.93
CA LYS A 19 4.07 14.23 -8.94
C LYS A 19 5.08 13.22 -8.39
N ARG A 20 5.01 12.90 -7.10
CA ARG A 20 5.88 11.91 -6.42
C ARG A 20 5.12 10.64 -6.05
N GLU A 21 5.83 9.52 -6.00
CA GLU A 21 5.38 8.32 -5.28
C GLU A 21 5.50 8.58 -3.78
N CYS A 22 4.41 9.07 -3.17
CA CYS A 22 4.40 9.49 -1.78
C CYS A 22 4.61 8.32 -0.81
N ILE A 23 4.02 7.15 -1.12
CA ILE A 23 4.15 5.95 -0.30
C ILE A 23 4.37 4.75 -1.21
N PRO A 24 5.48 4.01 -1.06
CA PRO A 24 5.72 2.81 -1.85
C PRO A 24 4.77 1.68 -1.43
N VAL A 25 4.11 1.06 -2.41
CA VAL A 25 3.29 -0.13 -2.19
C VAL A 25 4.20 -1.36 -2.11
N ARG A 26 4.14 -2.07 -0.98
CA ARG A 26 4.96 -3.26 -0.68
C ARG A 26 4.07 -4.48 -0.50
N GLU A 27 4.66 -5.66 -0.41
CA GLU A 27 3.92 -6.93 -0.26
C GLU A 27 2.99 -6.96 0.95
N GLU A 28 3.34 -6.23 2.01
CA GLU A 28 2.59 -6.12 3.26
C GLU A 28 1.54 -4.99 3.25
N SER A 29 1.51 -4.16 2.21
CA SER A 29 0.51 -3.11 2.04
C SER A 29 -0.90 -3.69 2.00
N ARG A 30 -1.84 -2.98 2.63
CA ARG A 30 -3.23 -3.44 2.77
C ARG A 30 -4.09 -3.02 1.58
N CYS A 31 -4.90 -3.97 1.13
CA CYS A 31 -5.98 -3.75 0.18
C CYS A 31 -7.26 -3.33 0.91
N LEU A 32 -8.20 -2.68 0.22
CA LEU A 32 -9.56 -2.43 0.71
C LEU A 32 -10.27 -3.71 1.20
N CYS A 33 -10.01 -4.86 0.57
CA CYS A 33 -10.58 -6.14 0.99
C CYS A 33 -10.02 -6.66 2.32
N GLY A 34 -8.98 -6.01 2.87
CA GLY A 34 -8.30 -6.38 4.11
C GLY A 34 -7.09 -7.29 3.93
N HIS A 35 -6.94 -7.94 2.77
CA HIS A 35 -5.78 -8.76 2.45
C HIS A 35 -4.57 -7.94 2.04
N ARG A 36 -3.39 -8.58 2.05
CA ARG A 36 -2.11 -7.95 1.74
C ARG A 36 -1.82 -8.01 0.24
N TYR A 37 -1.02 -7.09 -0.27
CA TYR A 37 -0.65 -7.04 -1.69
C TYR A 37 -0.03 -8.34 -2.23
N LYS A 38 0.64 -9.13 -1.38
CA LYS A 38 1.14 -10.48 -1.77
C LYS A 38 0.05 -11.47 -2.18
N GLU A 39 -1.21 -11.25 -1.77
CA GLU A 39 -2.39 -12.03 -2.19
C GLU A 39 -3.00 -11.50 -3.51
N HIS A 40 -2.34 -10.54 -4.16
CA HIS A 40 -2.79 -9.90 -5.40
C HIS A 40 -1.72 -10.04 -6.50
N PRO A 41 -1.50 -11.27 -7.01
CA PRO A 41 -0.48 -11.54 -8.01
C PRO A 41 -0.72 -10.76 -9.31
N SER A 42 0.37 -10.27 -9.90
CA SER A 42 0.35 -9.49 -11.14
C SER A 42 0.32 -10.36 -12.40
N SER A 43 0.76 -11.62 -12.31
CA SER A 43 0.87 -12.56 -13.42
C SER A 43 0.24 -13.90 -13.07
N VAL A 44 -0.32 -14.58 -14.08
CA VAL A 44 -0.84 -15.95 -13.96
C VAL A 44 0.27 -16.97 -13.65
N SER A 45 1.51 -16.64 -14.02
CA SER A 45 2.70 -17.47 -13.76
C SER A 45 3.22 -17.36 -12.33
N ASP A 46 2.63 -16.50 -11.49
CA ASP A 46 3.01 -16.34 -10.10
C ASP A 46 2.70 -17.64 -9.33
N PRO A 47 3.65 -18.25 -8.61
CA PRO A 47 3.43 -19.53 -7.90
C PRO A 47 2.27 -19.52 -6.90
N ARG A 48 1.83 -18.34 -6.46
CA ARG A 48 0.69 -18.17 -5.55
C ARG A 48 -0.65 -18.35 -6.26
N VAL A 49 -0.68 -18.31 -7.59
CA VAL A 49 -1.88 -18.54 -8.41
C VAL A 49 -2.15 -20.04 -8.49
N LYS A 50 -3.12 -20.51 -7.71
CA LYS A 50 -3.50 -21.93 -7.65
C LYS A 50 -4.25 -22.43 -8.89
N SER A 51 -4.92 -21.53 -9.62
CA SER A 51 -5.66 -21.86 -10.84
C SER A 51 -5.54 -20.74 -11.86
N PRO A 52 -5.01 -21.01 -13.07
CA PRO A 52 -4.99 -20.04 -14.17
C PRO A 52 -6.39 -19.65 -14.67
N LYS A 53 -7.37 -20.55 -14.51
CA LYS A 53 -8.73 -20.34 -15.02
C LYS A 53 -9.42 -19.25 -14.21
N GLY A 54 -9.76 -18.13 -14.87
CA GLY A 54 -10.38 -16.98 -14.21
C GLY A 54 -9.39 -16.06 -13.48
N PHE A 55 -8.08 -16.24 -13.71
CA PHE A 55 -7.06 -15.32 -13.22
C PHE A 55 -7.31 -13.89 -13.72
N ARG A 56 -7.17 -12.93 -12.81
CA ARG A 56 -7.24 -11.51 -13.09
C ARG A 56 -6.08 -10.84 -12.38
N ALA A 57 -5.25 -10.13 -13.12
CA ALA A 57 -4.10 -9.44 -12.53
C ALA A 57 -4.55 -8.52 -11.40
N PHE A 58 -3.85 -8.64 -10.26
CA PHE A 58 -4.14 -7.92 -9.02
C PHE A 58 -5.50 -8.20 -8.39
N ALA A 59 -6.29 -9.18 -8.86
CA ALA A 59 -7.41 -9.67 -8.07
C ALA A 59 -6.90 -10.45 -6.86
N CYS A 60 -7.70 -10.48 -5.79
CA CYS A 60 -7.30 -11.20 -4.58
C CYS A 60 -7.44 -12.71 -4.80
N THR A 61 -6.41 -13.47 -4.49
CA THR A 61 -6.43 -14.95 -4.57
C THR A 61 -6.85 -15.62 -3.26
N SER A 62 -7.07 -14.85 -2.19
CA SER A 62 -7.56 -15.39 -0.93
C SER A 62 -8.97 -15.97 -1.10
N ALA A 63 -9.22 -17.13 -0.47
CA ALA A 63 -10.46 -17.86 -0.63
C ALA A 63 -11.69 -17.00 -0.31
N ARG A 64 -12.73 -17.10 -1.16
CA ARG A 64 -14.02 -16.38 -1.01
C ARG A 64 -13.92 -14.84 -1.04
N CYS A 65 -12.79 -14.26 -1.46
CA CYS A 65 -12.68 -12.82 -1.62
C CYS A 65 -13.29 -12.37 -2.95
N SER A 66 -14.20 -11.37 -2.93
CA SER A 66 -14.81 -10.80 -4.14
C SER A 66 -13.96 -9.72 -4.83
N CYS A 67 -12.79 -9.41 -4.27
CA CYS A 67 -11.94 -8.29 -4.68
C CYS A 67 -11.35 -8.49 -6.08
N ARG A 68 -11.71 -7.62 -7.02
CA ARG A 68 -11.36 -7.76 -8.45
C ARG A 68 -10.05 -7.12 -8.87
N ALA A 69 -9.51 -6.22 -8.04
CA ALA A 69 -8.23 -5.55 -8.23
C ALA A 69 -7.72 -5.04 -6.88
N PHE A 70 -6.41 -4.89 -6.73
CA PHE A 70 -5.81 -4.31 -5.52
C PHE A 70 -6.20 -2.85 -5.42
N PHE A 71 -6.69 -2.42 -4.25
CA PHE A 71 -6.94 -1.02 -3.94
C PHE A 71 -6.18 -0.65 -2.68
N TYR A 72 -5.16 0.21 -2.82
CA TYR A 72 -4.28 0.52 -1.69
C TYR A 72 -5.00 1.33 -0.61
N VAL A 73 -4.90 0.87 0.63
CA VAL A 73 -5.34 1.60 1.82
C VAL A 73 -4.11 1.92 2.66
N VAL A 74 -3.83 3.21 2.85
CA VAL A 74 -2.69 3.65 3.68
C VAL A 74 -2.86 3.15 5.11
N ALA A 75 -1.77 2.62 5.65
CA ALA A 75 -1.68 2.05 6.98
C ALA A 75 -0.25 2.17 7.53
N GLU A 76 -0.13 2.35 8.83
CA GLU A 76 1.15 2.44 9.55
C GLU A 76 1.03 1.70 10.88
N GLY A 77 1.77 0.60 11.03
CA GLY A 77 1.63 -0.31 12.17
C GLY A 77 0.20 -0.82 12.33
N ALA A 78 -0.42 -0.55 13.49
CA ALA A 78 -1.80 -0.93 13.78
C ALA A 78 -2.83 0.07 13.23
N TRP A 79 -2.40 1.26 12.81
CA TRP A 79 -3.28 2.30 12.30
C TRP A 79 -3.57 2.10 10.81
N ILE A 80 -4.82 2.35 10.41
CA ILE A 80 -5.28 2.22 9.03
C ILE A 80 -6.34 3.26 8.72
N LEU A 81 -6.32 3.76 7.48
CA LEU A 81 -7.30 4.74 7.03
C LEU A 81 -8.74 4.26 7.19
N ARG A 82 -9.58 5.22 7.56
CA ARG A 82 -11.03 5.09 7.58
C ARG A 82 -11.62 5.92 6.46
N CYS A 83 -12.82 5.52 6.06
CA CYS A 83 -13.64 6.33 5.20
C CYS A 83 -14.18 7.54 5.97
N ARG A 84 -14.58 8.61 5.27
CA ARG A 84 -15.27 9.79 5.80
C ARG A 84 -16.56 9.43 6.53
N CYS A 85 -17.19 8.31 6.18
CA CYS A 85 -18.31 7.72 6.93
C CYS A 85 -17.91 7.08 8.27
N LYS A 86 -16.64 7.23 8.71
CA LYS A 86 -16.03 6.71 9.95
C LYS A 86 -15.87 5.18 10.02
N HIS A 87 -16.38 4.45 9.03
CA HIS A 87 -16.25 3.00 8.93
C HIS A 87 -14.88 2.57 8.40
N ARG A 88 -14.46 1.37 8.82
CA ARG A 88 -13.23 0.71 8.33
C ARG A 88 -13.33 0.43 6.82
N HIS A 89 -12.18 0.41 6.14
CA HIS A 89 -12.08 0.02 4.73
C HIS A 89 -12.76 -1.32 4.42
N THR A 90 -12.61 -2.34 5.28
CA THR A 90 -13.25 -3.67 5.11
C THR A 90 -14.78 -3.67 5.21
N ASN A 91 -15.40 -2.58 5.68
CA ASN A 91 -16.85 -2.43 5.64
C ASN A 91 -17.37 -1.99 4.27
N HIS A 92 -16.50 -1.73 3.30
CA HIS A 92 -16.85 -1.33 1.94
C HIS A 92 -16.80 -2.56 1.03
N ASP A 93 -17.63 -2.61 -0.01
CA ASP A 93 -17.59 -3.71 -0.97
C ASP A 93 -16.31 -3.64 -1.81
N PRO A 94 -15.39 -4.62 -1.74
CA PRO A 94 -14.20 -4.62 -2.59
C PRO A 94 -14.47 -5.15 -4.01
N GLY A 95 -15.66 -5.68 -4.27
CA GLY A 95 -16.01 -6.28 -5.56
C GLY A 95 -16.29 -5.27 -6.66
N SER A 96 -16.75 -4.07 -6.29
CA SER A 96 -17.19 -3.06 -7.24
C SER A 96 -16.78 -1.65 -6.82
N LYS A 97 -16.18 -0.89 -7.74
CA LYS A 97 -16.05 0.57 -7.59
C LYS A 97 -17.45 1.18 -7.65
N PRO A 98 -17.76 2.23 -6.86
CA PRO A 98 -16.87 3.08 -6.07
C PRO A 98 -16.53 2.57 -4.65
N PHE A 99 -16.75 1.29 -4.37
CA PHE A 99 -16.55 0.65 -3.07
C PHE A 99 -17.50 1.21 -2.02
N VAL A 100 -18.79 1.03 -2.24
CA VAL A 100 -19.85 1.54 -1.35
C VAL A 100 -19.78 0.85 0.03
N CYS A 101 -20.06 1.58 1.10
CA CYS A 101 -20.10 1.01 2.44
C CYS A 101 -21.32 0.09 2.60
N LYS A 102 -21.10 -1.10 3.15
CA LYS A 102 -22.14 -2.12 3.42
C LYS A 102 -22.74 -2.02 4.82
N ARG A 103 -22.36 -1.01 5.61
CA ARG A 103 -22.93 -0.82 6.95
C ARG A 103 -24.37 -0.32 6.82
N PRO A 104 -25.32 -0.86 7.61
CA PRO A 104 -26.70 -0.41 7.59
C PRO A 104 -26.81 1.10 7.77
N LYS A 105 -27.69 1.75 7.00
CA LYS A 105 -27.98 3.19 7.08
C LYS A 105 -26.77 4.11 6.77
N CYS A 106 -25.71 3.60 6.16
CA CYS A 106 -24.59 4.42 5.71
C CYS A 106 -24.86 4.98 4.30
N GLY A 107 -24.93 6.31 4.17
CA GLY A 107 -25.20 6.99 2.89
C GLY A 107 -23.96 7.38 2.07
N CYS A 108 -22.77 6.83 2.37
CA CYS A 108 -21.57 7.21 1.62
C CYS A 108 -21.56 6.56 0.24
N GLN A 109 -21.18 7.32 -0.78
CA GLN A 109 -21.22 6.88 -2.18
C GLN A 109 -20.00 6.07 -2.60
N GLY A 110 -19.01 5.91 -1.72
CA GLY A 110 -17.78 5.19 -2.01
C GLY A 110 -16.78 5.32 -0.87
N PHE A 111 -15.66 4.61 -0.97
CA PHE A 111 -14.55 4.80 -0.03
C PHE A 111 -13.83 6.11 -0.34
N ASP A 112 -13.83 7.03 0.63
CA ASP A 112 -13.13 8.32 0.58
C ASP A 112 -12.53 8.62 1.95
N SER A 113 -11.27 9.01 2.04
CA SER A 113 -10.62 9.26 3.33
C SER A 113 -10.38 10.77 3.58
N PRO A 114 -10.64 11.29 4.81
CA PRO A 114 -10.34 12.68 5.15
C PRO A 114 -8.85 12.91 5.48
N TRP A 115 -8.01 11.88 5.43
CA TRP A 115 -6.59 11.99 5.76
C TRP A 115 -5.82 12.84 4.75
N VAL A 116 -4.82 13.56 5.26
CA VAL A 116 -3.88 14.38 4.50
C VAL A 116 -2.53 13.68 4.52
N CYS A 117 -1.92 13.53 3.35
CA CYS A 117 -0.62 12.90 3.20
C CYS A 117 0.50 13.81 3.73
N ASN A 118 1.64 13.23 4.10
CA ASN A 118 2.86 13.97 4.48
C ASN A 118 3.42 14.86 3.36
N CYS A 119 2.89 14.76 2.13
CA CYS A 119 3.16 15.72 1.07
C CYS A 119 2.23 16.94 1.10
N ASP A 120 1.44 17.11 2.17
CA ASP A 120 0.44 18.16 2.41
C ASP A 120 -0.75 18.21 1.45
N HIS A 121 -0.97 17.13 0.70
CA HIS A 121 -2.12 17.00 -0.20
C HIS A 121 -3.17 16.01 0.33
N PRO A 122 -4.46 16.26 0.08
CA PRO A 122 -5.53 15.38 0.54
C PRO A 122 -5.42 13.99 -0.09
N TRP A 123 -5.98 12.97 0.57
CA TRP A 123 -6.05 11.61 0.02
C TRP A 123 -6.60 11.57 -1.41
N GLY A 124 -7.63 12.36 -1.70
CA GLY A 124 -8.24 12.46 -3.02
C GLY A 124 -7.34 13.00 -4.14
N ALA A 125 -6.20 13.62 -3.81
CA ALA A 125 -5.17 14.04 -4.77
C ALA A 125 -4.22 12.90 -5.18
N HIS A 126 -4.41 11.69 -4.65
CA HIS A 126 -3.57 10.54 -4.93
C HIS A 126 -4.28 9.52 -5.81
N ARG A 127 -3.50 8.84 -6.65
CA ARG A 127 -3.96 7.80 -7.57
C ARG A 127 -3.04 6.60 -7.50
N GLN A 128 -3.62 5.44 -7.76
CA GLN A 128 -2.84 4.22 -7.99
C GLN A 128 -2.73 3.95 -9.49
N HIS A 129 -1.50 3.72 -9.95
CA HIS A 129 -1.18 3.42 -11.33
C HIS A 129 -0.59 2.02 -11.44
N LEU A 130 -0.88 1.37 -12.56
CA LEU A 130 -0.16 0.17 -12.96
C LEU A 130 1.07 0.60 -13.73
N VAL A 131 2.24 0.28 -13.19
CA VAL A 131 3.52 0.64 -13.80
C VAL A 131 4.40 -0.59 -13.92
N GLU A 132 5.14 -0.63 -15.01
CA GLU A 132 6.20 -1.61 -15.20
C GLU A 132 7.46 -1.11 -14.48
N LYS A 133 7.94 -1.84 -13.47
CA LYS A 133 9.19 -1.52 -12.77
C LYS A 133 10.26 -2.56 -13.08
N LYS A 134 11.46 -2.11 -13.43
CA LYS A 134 12.67 -2.94 -13.53
C LYS A 134 13.30 -3.06 -12.14
N PHE A 135 13.53 -4.29 -11.72
CA PHE A 135 14.20 -4.65 -10.48
C PHE A 135 15.57 -5.21 -10.83
N ASP A 136 16.62 -4.56 -10.33
CA ASP A 136 17.99 -5.07 -10.38
C ASP A 136 18.44 -5.42 -8.96
N PRO A 137 18.30 -6.69 -8.52
CA PRO A 137 18.52 -7.02 -7.12
C PRO A 137 19.97 -6.78 -6.66
N LEU A 138 20.96 -6.89 -7.55
CA LEU A 138 22.36 -6.62 -7.22
C LEU A 138 22.58 -5.12 -6.97
N GLN A 139 22.07 -4.28 -7.88
CA GLN A 139 22.15 -2.83 -7.72
C GLN A 139 21.39 -2.36 -6.48
N MET A 140 20.21 -2.93 -6.21
CA MET A 140 19.42 -2.60 -5.01
C MET A 140 20.13 -3.02 -3.72
N LEU A 141 20.74 -4.22 -3.68
CA LEU A 141 21.52 -4.67 -2.53
C LEU A 141 22.75 -3.79 -2.31
N GLN A 142 23.47 -3.46 -3.38
CA GLN A 142 24.63 -2.58 -3.30
C GLN A 142 24.25 -1.20 -2.77
N ALA A 143 23.16 -0.62 -3.27
CA ALA A 143 22.64 0.66 -2.77
C ALA A 143 22.24 0.61 -1.29
N GLN A 144 21.71 -0.52 -0.79
CA GLN A 144 21.42 -0.69 0.65
C GLN A 144 22.71 -0.74 1.49
N LEU A 145 23.75 -1.41 1.00
CA LEU A 145 25.04 -1.52 1.69
C LEU A 145 25.84 -0.21 1.65
N THR A 146 25.66 0.60 0.60
CA THR A 146 26.36 1.87 0.42
C THR A 146 25.53 3.08 0.85
N ALA A 147 24.35 2.90 1.45
CA ALA A 147 23.56 3.99 2.02
C ALA A 147 24.16 4.39 3.39
N PRO A 148 24.89 5.50 3.50
CA PRO A 148 25.56 5.90 4.75
C PRO A 148 24.56 6.16 5.88
N GLU A 149 23.36 6.65 5.54
CA GLU A 149 22.30 7.09 6.45
C GLU A 149 21.64 5.96 7.28
N LEU A 150 21.70 4.70 6.81
CA LEU A 150 21.05 3.56 7.48
C LEU A 150 21.96 2.82 8.48
N ASN A 151 23.28 3.00 8.35
CA ASN A 151 24.28 2.46 9.29
C ASN A 151 24.65 3.46 10.39
N THR A 152 24.30 4.74 10.24
CA THR A 152 24.35 5.71 11.33
C THR A 152 23.16 5.46 12.26
N VAL A 153 23.35 4.58 13.25
CA VAL A 153 22.55 4.65 14.47
C VAL A 153 22.88 5.98 15.11
N HIS A 154 22.05 7.01 14.86
CA HIS A 154 22.08 8.20 15.69
C HIS A 154 21.64 7.78 17.08
N ARG A 155 22.61 7.51 17.96
CA ARG A 155 22.39 7.34 19.39
C ARG A 155 21.88 8.65 19.98
N THR A 156 20.57 8.88 19.89
CA THR A 156 19.89 10.01 20.55
C THR A 156 19.75 9.79 22.06
N ASP A 157 20.10 8.60 22.55
CA ASP A 157 20.11 8.17 23.95
C ASP A 157 21.24 8.79 24.78
N LEU A 158 22.25 9.41 24.17
CA LEU A 158 23.40 9.96 24.90
C LEU A 158 23.29 11.45 25.25
N LEU A 159 22.29 12.17 24.75
CA LEU A 159 22.11 13.61 25.01
C LEU A 159 20.64 14.00 25.21
N ALA A 160 19.86 13.19 25.94
CA ALA A 160 18.57 13.65 26.44
C ALA A 160 18.78 14.29 27.82
N SER A 161 18.91 15.62 27.87
CA SER A 161 18.75 16.34 29.13
C SER A 161 17.28 16.23 29.56
N PRO A 162 16.98 15.89 30.82
CA PRO A 162 15.61 15.75 31.27
C PRO A 162 14.86 17.07 31.11
N LEU A 163 13.75 17.04 30.36
CA LEU A 163 12.82 18.17 30.34
C LEU A 163 12.15 18.24 31.71
N ASN A 164 12.46 19.29 32.47
CA ASN A 164 11.81 19.61 33.74
C ASN A 164 10.39 20.12 33.42
N LEU A 165 9.48 19.19 33.13
CA LEU A 165 8.06 19.51 32.95
C LEU A 165 7.43 19.71 34.33
N ARG A 166 7.73 20.86 34.94
CA ARG A 166 6.89 21.43 35.98
C ARG A 166 5.76 22.20 35.30
N LEU A 167 4.63 21.53 35.14
CA LEU A 167 3.31 22.17 35.05
C LEU A 167 2.56 21.80 36.32
#